data_AF-A0A956D352-F1
#
_entry.id   AF-A0A956D352-F1
#
_cell.length_a   1.000
_cell.length_b   1.000
_cell.length_c   1.000
_cell.angle_alpha   90.00
_cell.angle_beta   90.00
_cell.angle_gamma   90.00
#
_symmetry.space_group_name_H-M   'P 1'
#
loop_
_entity.id
_entity.type
_entity.pdbx_description
1 polymer ?
#
loop_
_entity_poly.entity_id
_entity_poly.type
_entity_poly.pdbx_seq_one_letter_code
_entity_poly.pdbx_strand_id
1 'polypeptide(L)'
;MLEAVTLDDDDVRRMDAELARLARGSVRDRLALGEAMHRLGPRFRELGFRTFAMYVRERVSQSARWCGDTRALARRLEERPALRAALLRGDIGWTMAELLARHSTPDDEAELLEAVGSMTVR
;
A
#
# COMPACT_ATOMS: atom_id res chain seq x y z
N MET A 1 -10.24 -29.55 -20.35
CA MET A 1 -8.83 -29.76 -20.66
C MET A 1 -8.31 -28.42 -21.17
N LEU A 2 -7.77 -27.59 -20.26
CA LEU A 2 -7.19 -26.30 -20.65
C LEU A 2 -5.85 -26.62 -21.30
N GLU A 3 -5.70 -26.32 -22.59
CA GLU A 3 -4.39 -26.38 -23.26
C GLU A 3 -3.41 -25.50 -22.47
N ALA A 4 -2.26 -26.07 -22.11
CA ALA A 4 -1.17 -25.32 -21.53
C ALA A 4 -0.67 -24.36 -22.61
N VAL A 5 -1.10 -23.09 -22.53
CA VAL A 5 -0.55 -22.01 -23.34
C VAL A 5 0.94 -21.97 -23.03
N THR A 6 1.75 -22.38 -24.00
CA THR A 6 3.20 -22.24 -23.94
C THR A 6 3.50 -20.76 -24.21
N LEU A 7 3.83 -20.04 -23.14
CA LEU A 7 4.27 -18.64 -23.22
C LEU A 7 5.71 -18.64 -23.73
N ASP A 8 5.98 -17.89 -24.79
CA ASP A 8 7.36 -17.59 -25.18
C ASP A 8 7.97 -16.51 -24.26
N ASP A 9 9.26 -16.22 -24.44
CA ASP A 9 9.99 -15.26 -23.58
C ASP A 9 9.38 -13.85 -23.64
N ASP A 10 8.82 -13.44 -24.78
CA ASP A 10 8.21 -12.13 -24.95
C ASP A 10 6.85 -12.06 -24.27
N ASP A 11 6.07 -13.15 -24.32
CA ASP A 11 4.83 -13.30 -23.56
C ASP A 11 5.06 -13.25 -22.05
N VAL A 12 6.10 -13.93 -21.55
CA VAL A 12 6.48 -13.90 -20.13
C VAL A 12 6.84 -12.48 -19.69
N ARG A 13 7.69 -11.77 -20.46
CA ARG A 13 8.07 -10.39 -20.15
C ARG A 13 6.89 -9.42 -20.18
N ARG A 14 5.97 -9.60 -21.13
CA ARG A 14 4.74 -8.81 -21.22
C ARG A 14 3.82 -9.05 -20.03
N MET A 15 3.67 -10.31 -19.59
CA MET A 15 2.89 -10.65 -18.41
C MET A 15 3.51 -10.07 -17.14
N ASP A 16 4.83 -10.16 -16.98
CA ASP A 16 5.54 -9.55 -15.85
C ASP A 16 5.31 -8.04 -15.78
N ALA A 17 5.47 -7.34 -16.92
CA ALA A 17 5.23 -5.90 -17.01
C ALA A 17 3.78 -5.53 -16.65
N GLU A 18 2.80 -6.32 -17.08
CA GLU A 18 1.38 -6.11 -16.78
C GLU A 18 1.07 -6.38 -15.30
N LEU A 19 1.60 -7.46 -14.72
CA LEU A 19 1.49 -7.75 -13.29
C LEU A 19 2.09 -6.61 -12.47
N ALA A 20 3.27 -6.12 -12.83
CA ALA A 20 3.92 -4.99 -12.17
C ALA A 20 3.07 -3.71 -12.29
N ARG A 21 2.45 -3.46 -13.44
CA ARG A 21 1.54 -2.31 -13.65
C ARG A 21 0.29 -2.40 -12.77
N LEU A 22 -0.36 -3.56 -12.73
CA LEU A 22 -1.54 -3.80 -11.89
C LEU A 22 -1.18 -3.70 -10.41
N ALA A 23 -0.05 -4.27 -10.00
CA ALA A 23 0.44 -4.18 -8.62
C ALA A 23 0.70 -2.73 -8.19
N ARG A 24 1.32 -1.91 -9.05
CA ARG A 24 1.50 -0.46 -8.78
C ARG A 24 0.16 0.27 -8.61
N GLY A 25 -0.85 -0.07 -9.41
CA GLY A 25 -2.22 0.45 -9.24
C GLY A 25 -2.79 0.08 -7.87
N SER A 26 -2.60 -1.17 -7.44
CA SER A 26 -3.12 -1.66 -6.16
C SER A 26 -2.55 -0.92 -4.93
N VAL A 27 -1.32 -0.39 -5.01
CA VAL A 27 -0.71 0.41 -3.93
C VAL A 27 -1.48 1.71 -3.71
N ARG A 28 -1.86 2.39 -4.80
CA ARG A 28 -2.66 3.63 -4.74
C ARG A 28 -4.02 3.36 -4.10
N ASP A 29 -4.70 2.30 -4.54
CA ASP A 29 -6.01 1.95 -4.01
C ASP A 29 -5.94 1.57 -2.54
N ARG A 30 -4.91 0.80 -2.15
CA ARG A 30 -4.67 0.43 -0.75
C ARG A 30 -4.41 1.66 0.12
N LEU A 31 -3.59 2.61 -0.35
CA LEU A 31 -3.33 3.85 0.38
C LEU A 31 -4.62 4.67 0.54
N ALA A 32 -5.39 4.85 -0.54
CA ALA A 32 -6.65 5.57 -0.53
C ALA A 32 -7.68 4.94 0.43
N LEU A 33 -7.74 3.61 0.50
CA LEU A 33 -8.53 2.89 1.50
C LEU A 33 -8.06 3.22 2.93
N GLY A 34 -6.75 3.22 3.17
CA GLY A 34 -6.17 3.61 4.45
C GLY A 34 -6.56 5.02 4.90
N GLU A 35 -6.43 5.99 3.99
CA GLU A 35 -6.79 7.40 4.19
C GLU A 35 -8.32 7.55 4.44
N ALA A 36 -9.16 6.84 3.67
CA ALA A 36 -10.61 6.85 3.85
C ALA A 36 -11.03 6.22 5.19
N MET A 37 -10.45 5.08 5.56
CA MET A 37 -10.70 4.45 6.86
C MET A 37 -10.20 5.31 8.03
N HIS A 38 -9.09 6.05 7.84
CA HIS A 38 -8.61 7.01 8.83
C HIS A 38 -9.63 8.14 9.05
N ARG A 39 -10.08 8.78 7.96
CA ARG A 39 -11.09 9.86 7.99
C ARG A 39 -12.44 9.41 8.51
N LEU A 40 -12.88 8.18 8.20
CA LEU A 40 -14.13 7.63 8.74
C LEU A 40 -14.07 7.53 10.27
N GLY A 41 -12.90 7.21 10.83
CA GLY A 41 -12.69 7.19 12.27
C GLY A 41 -13.73 6.35 13.01
N PRO A 42 -14.34 6.84 14.10
CA PRO A 42 -15.37 6.12 14.85
C PRO A 42 -16.77 6.12 14.19
N ARG A 43 -16.95 6.82 13.07
CA ARG A 43 -18.26 7.06 12.44
C ARG A 43 -18.84 5.83 11.76
N PHE A 44 -18.09 4.73 11.63
CA PHE A 44 -18.65 3.42 11.27
C PHE A 44 -19.80 2.99 12.20
N ARG A 45 -19.85 3.54 13.43
CA ARG A 45 -20.96 3.31 14.36
C ARG A 45 -22.27 3.97 13.91
N GLU A 46 -22.20 5.12 13.24
CA GLU A 46 -23.37 5.77 12.60
C GLU A 46 -23.96 4.88 11.50
N LEU A 47 -23.13 4.00 10.91
CA LEU A 47 -23.54 3.02 9.89
C LEU A 47 -24.04 1.69 10.49
N GLY A 48 -24.25 1.62 11.81
CA GLY A 48 -24.80 0.45 12.50
C GLY A 48 -23.78 -0.62 12.92
N PHE A 49 -22.47 -0.41 12.69
CA PHE A 49 -21.44 -1.39 13.07
C PHE A 49 -20.95 -1.16 14.50
N ARG A 50 -20.96 -2.20 15.34
CA ARG A 50 -20.50 -2.07 16.73
C ARG A 50 -18.98 -1.93 16.85
N THR A 51 -18.22 -2.53 15.92
CA THR A 51 -16.75 -2.51 15.92
C THR A 51 -16.21 -2.25 14.53
N PHE A 52 -15.00 -1.70 14.46
CA PHE A 52 -14.28 -1.49 13.21
C PHE A 52 -14.06 -2.81 12.46
N ALA A 53 -13.77 -3.90 13.18
CA ALA A 53 -13.57 -5.22 12.61
C ALA A 53 -14.79 -5.75 11.84
N MET A 54 -16.01 -5.50 12.34
CA MET A 54 -17.24 -5.87 11.62
C MET A 54 -17.44 -4.99 10.39
N TYR A 55 -17.24 -3.68 10.54
CA TYR A 55 -17.34 -2.74 9.41
C TYR A 55 -16.43 -3.13 8.25
N VAL A 56 -15.13 -3.35 8.51
CA VAL A 56 -14.17 -3.62 7.44
C VAL A 56 -14.31 -5.01 6.84
N ARG A 57 -14.71 -6.01 7.64
CA ARG A 57 -15.02 -7.34 7.13
C ARG A 57 -16.17 -7.27 6.11
N GLU A 58 -17.22 -6.55 6.46
CA GLU A 58 -18.42 -6.43 5.63
C GLU A 58 -18.19 -5.54 4.40
N ARG A 59 -17.59 -4.36 4.59
CA ARG A 59 -17.55 -3.31 3.55
C ARG A 59 -16.28 -3.31 2.70
N VAL A 60 -15.16 -3.73 3.27
CA VAL A 60 -13.85 -3.68 2.61
C VAL A 60 -13.41 -5.09 2.17
N SER A 61 -14.08 -6.14 2.66
CA SER A 61 -13.73 -7.54 2.38
C SER A 61 -12.28 -7.88 2.73
N GLN A 62 -11.74 -7.23 3.77
CA GLN A 62 -10.37 -7.41 4.26
C GLN A 62 -10.37 -7.71 5.76
N SER A 63 -9.27 -8.31 6.23
CA SER A 63 -9.12 -8.57 7.67
C SER A 63 -8.98 -7.27 8.47
N ALA A 64 -9.42 -7.30 9.74
CA ALA A 64 -9.27 -6.16 10.64
C ALA A 64 -7.80 -5.76 10.84
N ARG A 65 -6.89 -6.75 10.86
CA ARG A 65 -5.44 -6.52 10.91
C ARG A 65 -4.96 -5.78 9.67
N TRP A 66 -5.26 -6.29 8.47
CA TRP A 66 -4.86 -5.65 7.22
C TRP A 66 -5.37 -4.22 7.12
N CYS A 67 -6.63 -3.98 7.53
CA CYS A 67 -7.21 -2.63 7.54
C CYS A 67 -6.56 -1.71 8.59
N GLY A 68 -6.24 -2.26 9.76
CA GLY A 68 -5.54 -1.56 10.83
C GLY A 68 -4.14 -1.13 10.40
N ASP A 69 -3.35 -2.04 9.84
CA ASP A 69 -1.99 -1.79 9.33
C ASP A 69 -2.04 -0.76 8.19
N THR A 70 -2.97 -0.92 7.25
CA THR A 70 -3.17 0.00 6.12
C THR A 70 -3.55 1.41 6.57
N ARG A 71 -4.49 1.53 7.52
CA ARG A 71 -4.87 2.81 8.14
C ARG A 71 -3.70 3.42 8.91
N ALA A 72 -2.91 2.61 9.62
CA ALA A 72 -1.78 3.09 10.41
C ALA A 72 -0.66 3.63 9.53
N LEU A 73 -0.37 2.99 8.40
CA LEU A 73 0.58 3.54 7.42
C LEU A 73 0.06 4.85 6.83
N ALA A 74 -1.19 4.88 6.34
CA ALA A 74 -1.78 6.07 5.75
C ALA A 74 -1.66 7.29 6.68
N ARG A 75 -2.00 7.12 7.97
CA ARG A 75 -1.83 8.19 8.97
C ARG A 75 -0.38 8.67 9.12
N ARG A 76 0.60 7.77 9.14
CA ARG A 76 2.02 8.17 9.26
C ARG A 76 2.52 8.91 8.03
N LEU A 77 2.00 8.56 6.85
CA LEU A 77 2.34 9.18 5.58
C LEU A 77 1.70 10.57 5.39
N GLU A 78 0.67 10.93 6.18
CA GLU A 78 0.16 12.31 6.21
C GLU A 78 1.23 13.30 6.71
N GLU A 79 2.06 12.87 7.65
CA GLU A 79 3.19 13.65 8.19
C GLU A 79 4.49 13.45 7.39
N ARG A 80 4.48 12.54 6.40
CA ARG A 80 5.69 12.10 5.66
C ARG A 80 5.48 12.16 4.15
N PRO A 81 5.38 13.38 3.57
CA PRO A 81 5.00 13.57 2.17
C PRO A 81 6.04 13.00 1.18
N ALA A 82 7.33 12.98 1.52
CA ALA A 82 8.36 12.45 0.64
C ALA A 82 8.25 10.91 0.52
N LEU A 83 8.06 10.21 1.64
CA LEU A 83 7.80 8.77 1.66
C LEU A 83 6.49 8.42 0.96
N ARG A 84 5.43 9.24 1.14
CA ARG A 84 4.16 9.06 0.42
C ARG A 84 4.35 9.15 -1.07
N ALA A 85 5.12 10.14 -1.54
CA ALA A 85 5.40 10.32 -2.95
C ALA A 85 6.24 9.18 -3.53
N ALA A 86 7.26 8.72 -2.81
CA ALA A 86 8.09 7.57 -3.21
C ALA A 86 7.26 6.28 -3.35
N LEU A 87 6.36 6.01 -2.40
CA LEU A 87 5.44 4.86 -2.48
C LEU A 87 4.51 4.95 -3.70
N LEU A 88 3.95 6.12 -3.97
CA LEU A 88 3.02 6.32 -5.09
C LEU A 88 3.70 6.30 -6.47
N ARG A 89 4.98 6.65 -6.55
CA ARG A 89 5.80 6.49 -7.77
C ARG A 89 6.28 5.06 -7.97
N GLY A 90 6.27 4.25 -6.91
CA GLY A 90 6.80 2.89 -6.92
C GLY A 90 8.31 2.82 -6.69
N ASP A 91 8.92 3.91 -6.19
CA ASP A 91 10.34 3.94 -5.83
C ASP A 91 10.63 3.04 -4.61
N ILE A 92 9.62 2.84 -3.76
CA ILE A 92 9.64 1.91 -2.63
C ILE A 92 8.37 1.07 -2.60
N GLY A 93 8.49 -0.19 -2.14
CA GLY A 93 7.36 -1.07 -1.91
C GLY A 93 6.63 -0.77 -0.59
N TRP A 94 5.44 -1.36 -0.43
CA TRP A 94 4.58 -1.16 0.74
C TRP A 94 5.29 -1.46 2.08
N THR A 95 5.97 -2.61 2.18
CA THR A 95 6.68 -3.02 3.40
C THR A 95 7.83 -2.07 3.75
N MET A 96 8.54 -1.55 2.74
CA MET A 96 9.59 -0.56 2.96
C MET A 96 8.99 0.75 3.47
N ALA A 97 7.87 1.20 2.90
CA ALA A 97 7.16 2.37 3.39
C ALA A 97 6.67 2.18 4.85
N GLU A 98 6.19 0.99 5.23
CA GLU A 98 5.84 0.68 6.62
C GLU A 98 7.03 0.78 7.58
N LEU A 99 8.19 0.26 7.18
CA LEU A 99 9.42 0.32 7.96
C LEU A 99 9.89 1.77 8.11
N LEU A 100 10.07 2.48 6.99
CA LEU A 100 10.55 3.85 6.99
C LEU A 100 9.60 4.76 7.76
N ALA A 101 8.28 4.69 7.53
CA ALA A 101 7.32 5.54 8.24
C ALA A 101 7.29 5.30 9.76
N ARG A 102 7.73 4.14 10.24
CA ARG A 102 7.82 3.83 11.68
C ARG A 102 9.05 4.45 12.34
N HIS A 103 10.13 4.67 11.59
CA HIS A 103 11.44 5.04 12.12
C HIS A 103 11.95 6.40 11.63
N SER A 104 11.30 7.00 10.65
CA SER A 104 11.61 8.33 10.11
C SER A 104 10.91 9.44 10.88
N THR A 105 11.48 10.63 10.80
CA THR A 105 10.87 11.93 11.08
C THR A 105 10.69 12.68 9.76
N PRO A 106 9.88 13.76 9.71
CA PRO A 106 9.77 14.59 8.49
C PRO A 106 11.13 15.13 8.01
N ASP A 107 12.07 15.35 8.93
CA ASP A 107 13.37 15.96 8.63
C ASP A 107 14.37 14.97 8.00
N ASP A 108 14.20 13.65 8.21
CA ASP A 108 15.12 12.61 7.72
C ASP A 108 14.60 11.81 6.53
N GLU A 109 13.39 12.11 6.01
CA GLU A 109 12.77 11.33 4.94
C GLU A 109 13.64 11.26 3.67
N ALA A 110 14.26 12.38 3.29
CA ALA A 110 15.05 12.47 2.08
C ALA A 110 16.34 11.64 2.17
N GLU A 111 17.06 11.75 3.30
CA GLU A 111 18.29 10.99 3.55
C GLU A 111 18.01 9.48 3.55
N LEU A 112 16.92 9.05 4.20
CA LEU A 112 16.52 7.65 4.22
C LEU A 112 16.13 7.12 2.84
N LEU A 113 15.44 7.94 2.02
CA LEU A 113 15.08 7.54 0.66
C LEU A 113 16.30 7.40 -0.26
N GLU A 114 17.30 8.29 -0.13
CA GLU A 114 18.56 8.18 -0.85
C GLU A 114 19.32 6.91 -0.47
N ALA A 115 19.39 6.61 0.83
CA ALA A 115 20.02 5.39 1.32
C ALA A 115 19.33 4.13 0.73
N VAL A 116 18.00 4.07 0.75
CA VAL A 116 17.25 2.92 0.19
C VAL A 116 17.44 2.77 -1.31
N GLY A 117 17.50 3.88 -2.05
CA GLY A 117 17.76 3.89 -3.49
C GLY A 117 19.12 3.28 -3.86
N SER A 118 20.10 3.32 -2.95
CA SER A 118 21.42 2.68 -3.14
C SER A 118 21.42 1.17 -2.86
N MET A 119 20.41 0.66 -2.14
CA MET A 119 20.36 -0.73 -1.66
C MET A 119 19.43 -1.64 -2.48
N THR A 120 18.56 -1.06 -3.31
CA THR A 120 17.56 -1.82 -4.08
C THR A 120 18.08 -2.16 -5.48
N VAL A 121 18.11 -3.46 -5.81
CA VAL A 121 18.32 -3.91 -7.20
C VAL A 121 17.05 -3.61 -7.98
N ARG A 122 17.17 -2.84 -9.07
CA ARG A 122 16.06 -2.53 -9.99
C ARG A 122 15.88 -3.60 -11.04
#